data_AF-V5F2C0-F1
#
_entry.id   AF-V5F2C0-F1
#
_cell.length_a   1.000
_cell.length_b   1.000
_cell.length_c   1.000
_cell.angle_alpha   90.00
_cell.angle_beta   90.00
_cell.angle_gamma   90.00
#
_symmetry.space_group_name_H-M   'P 1'
#
loop_
_entity.id
_entity.type
_entity.pdbx_description
1 polymer ?
#
loop_
_entity_poly.entity_id
_entity_poly.type
_entity_poly.pdbx_seq_one_letter_code
_entity_poly.pdbx_strand_id
1 'polypeptide(L)' 'MNNSLNKRFNNFGFSVAKGSEISPYELKKAGVIMKEFRFYPSDINEIRRLLPDFLISQTKHKNFRFYRLSI' A
#
# COMPACT_ATOMS: atom_id res chain seq x y z
N MET A 1 -3.48 -19.05 -29.00
CA MET A 1 -2.22 -18.85 -28.27
C MET A 1 -1.65 -17.50 -28.72
N ASN A 2 -1.53 -16.43 -27.94
CA ASN A 2 -1.39 -16.28 -26.50
C ASN A 2 -1.95 -14.93 -26.04
N ASN A 3 -2.74 -14.96 -24.96
CA ASN A 3 -3.15 -13.80 -24.16
C ASN A 3 -1.91 -13.12 -23.58
N SER A 4 -1.48 -11.97 -24.13
CA SER A 4 -0.37 -11.20 -23.51
C SER A 4 -0.54 -9.68 -23.58
N LEU A 5 -1.77 -9.17 -23.67
CA LEU A 5 -2.05 -7.73 -23.50
C LEU A 5 -2.52 -7.35 -22.08
N ASN A 6 -2.81 -8.33 -21.22
CA ASN A 6 -3.26 -8.10 -19.84
C ASN A 6 -2.12 -8.15 -18.78
N LYS A 7 -0.86 -8.00 -19.18
CA LYS A 7 0.29 -8.04 -18.26
C LYS A 7 1.04 -6.71 -18.17
N ARG A 8 0.37 -5.59 -18.45
CA ARG A 8 1.01 -4.26 -18.55
C ARG A 8 0.92 -3.34 -17.33
N PHE A 9 0.24 -3.67 -16.23
CA PHE A 9 0.23 -2.76 -15.06
C PHE A 9 0.24 -3.42 -13.66
N ASN A 10 0.93 -4.55 -13.45
CA ASN A 10 0.98 -5.19 -12.12
C ASN A 10 2.19 -4.81 -11.23
N ASN A 11 3.00 -3.82 -11.64
CA ASN A 11 4.20 -3.40 -10.88
C ASN A 11 4.06 -2.04 -10.17
N PHE A 12 2.85 -1.57 -9.91
CA PHE A 12 2.67 -0.28 -9.26
C PHE A 12 2.62 -0.46 -7.76
N GLY A 13 3.69 -0.03 -7.08
CA GLY A 13 3.67 0.24 -5.66
C GLY A 13 2.48 1.13 -5.27
N PHE A 14 2.14 1.18 -3.99
CA PHE A 14 1.09 2.06 -3.50
C PHE A 14 1.63 3.44 -3.12
N SER A 15 0.75 4.44 -3.11
CA SER A 15 1.01 5.75 -2.52
C SER A 15 0.16 5.95 -1.28
N VAL A 16 0.59 6.85 -0.40
CA VAL A 16 -0.14 7.17 0.83
C VAL A 16 -0.97 8.44 0.60
N ALA A 17 -2.26 8.38 0.91
CA ALA A 17 -3.16 9.50 0.75
C ALA A 17 -2.84 10.60 1.78
N LYS A 18 -2.95 11.87 1.36
CA LYS A 18 -2.76 13.02 2.26
C LYS A 18 -3.69 12.94 3.47
N GLY A 19 -3.15 13.15 4.67
CA GLY A 19 -3.90 13.05 5.93
C GLY A 19 -4.14 11.60 6.38
N SER A 20 -3.28 10.67 5.96
CA SER A 20 -3.20 9.35 6.59
C SER A 20 -2.50 9.45 7.94
N GLU A 21 -2.89 8.63 8.90
CA GLU A 21 -2.36 8.62 10.28
C GLU A 21 -1.14 7.70 10.44
N ILE A 22 -0.54 7.30 9.32
CA ILE A 22 0.66 6.46 9.27
C ILE A 22 1.88 7.29 8.91
N SER A 23 3.00 7.01 9.57
CA SER A 23 4.30 7.60 9.25
C SER A 23 5.12 6.71 8.30
N PRO A 24 6.05 7.28 7.51
CA PRO A 24 7.00 6.49 6.72
C PRO A 24 7.85 5.54 7.58
N TYR A 25 8.10 5.88 8.85
CA TYR A 25 8.83 5.03 9.78
C TYR A 25 8.04 3.75 10.14
N GLU A 26 6.75 3.87 10.38
CA GLU A 26 5.88 2.71 10.65
C GLU A 26 5.77 1.78 9.44
N LEU A 27 5.68 2.34 8.24
CA LEU A 27 5.76 1.57 6.99
C LEU A 27 7.09 0.79 6.92
N LYS A 28 8.22 1.46 7.15
CA LYS A 28 9.54 0.79 7.14
C LYS A 28 9.65 -0.29 8.21
N LYS A 29 9.17 -0.03 9.44
CA LYS A 29 9.17 -0.99 10.55
C LYS A 29 8.32 -2.22 10.22
N ALA A 30 7.23 -2.05 9.48
CA ALA A 30 6.37 -3.10 8.98
C ALA A 30 6.95 -3.86 7.77
N GLY A 31 8.18 -3.56 7.34
CA GLY A 31 8.84 -4.21 6.21
C GLY A 31 8.43 -3.68 4.84
N VAL A 32 7.67 -2.57 4.79
CA VAL A 32 7.31 -1.90 3.53
C VAL A 32 8.52 -1.11 3.03
N ILE A 33 8.89 -1.36 1.77
CA ILE A 33 10.02 -0.68 1.12
C ILE A 33 9.53 0.43 0.20
N MET A 34 10.34 1.49 0.04
CA MET A 34 10.06 2.58 -0.89
C MET A 34 11.03 2.52 -2.08
N LYS A 35 10.48 2.49 -3.30
CA LYS A 35 11.24 2.56 -4.56
C LYS A 35 10.48 3.45 -5.54
N GLU A 36 11.19 4.37 -6.21
CA GLU A 36 10.59 5.28 -7.21
C GLU A 36 9.35 6.02 -6.68
N PHE A 37 9.44 6.54 -5.45
CA PHE A 37 8.35 7.25 -4.75
C PHE A 37 7.07 6.42 -4.51
N ARG A 38 7.17 5.10 -4.57
CA ARG A 38 6.08 4.18 -4.24
C ARG A 38 6.48 3.15 -3.19
N PHE A 39 5.48 2.69 -2.46
CA PHE A 39 5.64 1.69 -1.40
C PHE A 39 5.30 0.28 -1.90
N TYR A 40 6.05 -0.72 -1.43
CA TYR A 40 5.88 -2.13 -1.78
C TYR A 40 5.92 -3.00 -0.51
N PRO A 41 5.10 -4.05 -0.43
CA PRO A 41 4.19 -4.58 -1.47
C PRO A 41 2.94 -3.70 -1.69
N SER A 42 2.24 -3.84 -2.83
CA SER A 42 1.03 -3.04 -3.15
C SER A 42 -0.28 -3.83 -3.09
N ASP A 43 -0.22 -5.06 -2.59
CA ASP A 43 -1.42 -5.82 -2.26
C ASP A 43 -2.01 -5.32 -0.93
N ILE A 44 -3.29 -4.94 -0.95
CA ILE A 44 -3.94 -4.38 0.24
C ILE A 44 -4.10 -5.39 1.37
N ASN A 45 -4.30 -6.68 1.05
CA ASN A 45 -4.45 -7.71 2.07
C ASN A 45 -3.10 -8.00 2.73
N GLU A 46 -2.01 -7.94 1.97
CA GLU A 46 -0.66 -8.05 2.53
C GLU A 46 -0.35 -6.86 3.45
N ILE A 47 -0.63 -5.63 3.02
CA ILE A 47 -0.41 -4.44 3.87
C ILE A 47 -1.28 -4.47 5.14
N ARG A 48 -2.53 -4.95 5.07
CA ARG A 48 -3.38 -5.15 6.26
C ARG A 48 -2.80 -6.16 7.26
N ARG A 49 -2.10 -7.19 6.78
CA ARG A 49 -1.42 -8.15 7.67
C ARG A 49 -0.19 -7.54 8.33
N LEU A 50 0.55 -6.70 7.61
CA LEU A 50 1.75 -6.04 8.13
C LEU A 50 1.45 -4.92 9.12
N LEU A 51 0.25 -4.32 9.02
CA LEU A 51 -0.17 -3.15 9.81
C LEU A 51 -1.53 -3.39 10.47
N PRO A 52 -1.62 -4.33 11.43
CA PRO A 52 -2.89 -4.70 12.07
C PRO A 52 -3.53 -3.57 12.88
N ASP A 53 -2.73 -2.61 13.35
CA ASP A 53 -3.18 -1.45 14.13
C ASP A 53 -3.85 -0.35 13.26
N PHE A 54 -3.99 -0.59 11.96
CA PHE A 54 -4.53 0.37 11.01
C PHE A 54 -5.71 -0.18 10.22
N LEU A 55 -6.77 0.62 10.13
CA LEU A 55 -7.78 0.45 9.10
C LEU A 55 -7.25 1.06 7.79
N ILE A 56 -7.20 0.24 6.74
CA ILE A 56 -6.68 0.64 5.43
C ILE A 56 -7.82 0.67 4.41
N SER A 57 -8.08 1.84 3.85
CA SER A 57 -8.98 2.01 2.72
C SER A 57 -8.21 2.28 1.43
N GLN A 58 -8.62 1.62 0.35
CA GLN A 58 -8.11 1.92 -0.99
C GLN A 58 -9.04 2.91 -1.67
N THR A 59 -8.47 3.99 -2.17
CA THR A 59 -9.20 4.95 -3.01
C THR A 59 -9.08 4.53 -4.49
N LYS A 60 -8.38 5.30 -5.33
CA LYS A 60 -8.10 4.98 -6.74
C LYS A 60 -6.60 4.76 -6.95
N HIS A 61 -6.23 4.01 -7.99
CA HIS A 61 -4.83 3.84 -8.45
C HIS A 61 -3.83 3.39 -7.37
N LYS A 62 -4.22 2.47 -6.47
CA LYS A 62 -3.36 2.01 -5.35
C LYS A 62 -2.91 3.15 -4.43
N ASN A 63 -3.77 4.14 -4.22
CA ASN A 63 -3.58 5.16 -3.19
C ASN A 63 -4.33 4.75 -1.91
N PHE A 64 -3.56 4.46 -0.86
CA PHE A 64 -4.04 3.91 0.39
C PHE A 64 -4.14 4.99 1.45
N ARG A 65 -5.26 5.01 2.18
CA ARG A 65 -5.46 5.84 3.35
C ARG A 65 -5.45 4.97 4.59
N PHE A 66 -4.68 5.39 5.59
CA PHE A 66 -4.49 4.68 6.85
C PHE A 66 -5.15 5.49 7.97
N TYR A 67 -5.99 4.80 8.75
CA TYR A 67 -6.60 5.32 9.96
C TYR A 67 -6.12 4.46 11.12
N ARG A 68 -5.69 5.07 12.21
CA ARG A 68 -5.26 4.34 13.39
C ARG A 68 -6.49 3.78 14.10
N LEU A 69 -6.42 2.50 14.43
CA LEU A 69 -7.40 1.91 15.32
C LEU A 69 -7.04 2.38 16.73
N SER A 70 -7.83 3.29 17.30
CA SER A 70 -7.76 3.61 18.72
C SER A 70 -8.26 2.40 19.49
N ILE A 71 -7.35 1.76 20.23
CA ILE A 71 -7.65 0.69 21.19
C ILE A 71 -7.90 1.32 22.56
#